data_AF-A0A831KI18-F1
#
_entry.id   AF-A0A831KI18-F1
#
_cell.length_a   1.000
_cell.length_b   1.000
_cell.length_c   1.000
_cell.angle_alpha   90.00
_cell.angle_beta   90.00
_cell.angle_gamma   90.00
#
_symmetry.space_group_name_H-M   'P 1'
#
loop_
_entity.id
_entity.type
_entity.pdbx_description
1 polymer ?
#
loop_
_entity_poly.entity_id
_entity_poly.type
_entity_poly.pdbx_seq_one_letter_code
_entity_poly.pdbx_strand_id
1 'polypeptide(L)'
;MDMNFNDNSSSIRLLLKKDNAITSVISRFKVFLKDNGIRTVFIRSNQNADYVLTVARLLNDDFRVFLECDLFVYRLLKKKLPENSINIELLPAFDIGLSVSELKEIVSELPVRKEPSYIFIRNNSKIIDKNHTKLIFDVIIKEAGAKNIKFYWDCGFVLCAFTENELGYFIQKGSEIQFSCPSIINVDSPLEIKVCEKLDRHVDSERVLPGMSLFSISSKFQKALKPYQSFGIYQQCNNCRYFQKTCPGGCKALVIKSFQ
;
A
#
# COMPACT_ATOMS: atom_id res chain seq x y z
N MET A 1 -17.44 -5.59 6.67
CA MET A 1 -16.96 -4.30 7.24
C MET A 1 -16.24 -3.50 6.14
N ASP A 2 -16.71 -2.31 5.78
CA ASP A 2 -16.02 -1.47 4.78
C ASP A 2 -14.83 -0.75 5.41
N MET A 3 -13.66 -0.86 4.77
CA MET A 3 -12.52 0.00 5.09
C MET A 3 -12.86 1.37 4.48
N ASN A 4 -12.68 2.43 5.25
CA ASN A 4 -12.83 3.78 4.74
C ASN A 4 -11.61 4.51 5.25
N PHE A 5 -10.60 4.64 4.39
CA PHE A 5 -9.36 5.34 4.71
C PHE A 5 -9.59 6.85 4.64
N ASN A 6 -10.36 7.40 5.58
CA ASN A 6 -10.28 8.83 5.83
C ASN A 6 -8.88 9.14 6.38
N ASP A 7 -8.19 10.07 5.72
CA ASP A 7 -6.74 10.31 5.82
C ASP A 7 -6.30 11.01 7.13
N ASN A 8 -6.90 10.62 8.27
CA ASN A 8 -6.42 10.94 9.61
C ASN A 8 -5.35 9.91 10.04
N SER A 9 -4.36 9.68 9.19
CA SER A 9 -3.28 8.71 9.46
C SER A 9 -2.29 9.27 10.49
N SER A 10 -2.51 8.97 11.76
CA SER A 10 -1.50 9.15 12.81
C SER A 10 -0.50 7.99 12.75
N SER A 11 0.72 8.23 12.26
CA SER A 11 1.81 7.25 12.31
C SER A 11 2.25 7.03 13.76
N ILE A 12 1.78 5.95 14.38
CA ILE A 12 2.25 5.54 15.71
C ILE A 12 3.62 4.91 15.54
N ARG A 13 4.64 5.51 16.15
CA ARG A 13 5.92 4.86 16.40
C ARG A 13 5.74 3.80 17.48
N LEU A 14 5.58 2.55 17.09
CA LEU A 14 5.68 1.42 18.00
C LEU A 14 7.16 1.19 18.31
N LEU A 15 7.66 1.83 19.37
CA LEU A 15 8.93 1.47 19.98
C LEU A 15 8.70 0.17 20.78
N LEU A 16 8.95 -0.98 20.16
CA LEU A 16 8.95 -2.25 20.87
C LEU A 16 10.18 -2.28 21.79
N LYS A 17 9.95 -2.13 23.09
CA LYS A 17 10.99 -2.21 24.12
C LYS A 17 10.92 -3.60 24.74
N LYS A 18 11.88 -4.47 24.41
CA LYS A 18 12.09 -5.75 25.09
C LYS A 18 13.50 -5.71 25.70
N ASP A 19 13.60 -5.92 27.01
CA ASP A 19 14.88 -6.08 27.74
C ASP A 19 15.88 -4.90 27.60
N ASN A 20 15.42 -3.65 27.76
CA ASN A 20 16.24 -2.43 27.68
C ASN A 20 16.99 -2.18 26.35
N ALA A 21 16.82 -3.04 25.34
CA ALA A 21 17.27 -2.81 23.98
C ALA A 21 16.09 -2.34 23.11
N ILE A 22 16.23 -1.18 22.48
CA ILE A 22 15.31 -0.78 21.39
C ILE A 22 15.70 -1.63 20.18
N THR A 23 14.99 -2.75 19.97
CA THR A 23 15.13 -3.56 18.75
C THR A 23 14.21 -2.97 17.68
N SER A 24 14.65 -1.88 17.06
CA SER A 24 13.90 -1.22 15.99
C SER A 24 14.35 -1.73 14.62
N VAL A 25 13.55 -2.57 13.96
CA VAL A 25 13.60 -2.73 12.49
C VAL A 25 12.23 -3.11 11.94
N ILE A 26 11.15 -2.39 12.31
CA ILE A 26 9.93 -2.52 11.49
C ILE A 26 10.02 -1.53 10.34
N SER A 27 10.18 -2.04 9.13
CA SER A 27 10.43 -1.20 7.97
C SER A 27 9.20 -0.39 7.54
N ARG A 28 7.95 -0.86 7.77
CA ARG A 28 6.73 -0.09 7.46
C ARG A 28 5.52 -0.48 8.31
N PHE A 29 4.93 0.51 8.97
CA PHE A 29 3.56 0.43 9.46
C PHE A 29 2.74 1.60 8.95
N LYS A 30 1.50 1.33 8.56
CA LYS A 30 0.43 2.34 8.59
C LYS A 30 -0.50 1.95 9.72
N VAL A 31 -0.60 2.80 10.73
CA VAL A 31 -1.61 2.61 11.78
C VAL A 31 -2.81 3.46 11.40
N PHE A 32 -3.95 2.81 11.27
CA PHE A 32 -5.24 3.48 11.09
C PHE A 32 -6.00 3.33 12.40
N LEU A 33 -6.27 4.46 13.04
CA LEU A 33 -7.20 4.52 14.15
C LEU A 33 -8.60 4.64 13.55
N LYS A 34 -9.47 3.66 13.82
CA LYS A 34 -10.88 3.74 13.45
C LYS A 34 -11.68 4.23 14.65
N ASP A 35 -12.71 5.04 14.41
CA ASP A 35 -13.52 5.73 15.42
C ASP A 35 -14.24 4.83 16.44
N ASN A 36 -14.22 3.50 16.26
CA ASN A 36 -14.89 2.52 17.12
C ASN A 36 -13.94 1.81 18.11
N GLY A 37 -12.75 2.35 18.39
CA GLY A 37 -11.80 1.79 19.36
C GLY A 37 -10.99 0.58 18.86
N ILE A 38 -11.34 -0.01 17.72
CA ILE A 38 -10.53 -1.05 17.07
C ILE A 38 -9.30 -0.39 16.45
N ARG A 39 -8.13 -0.73 16.98
CA ARG A 39 -6.85 -0.26 16.46
C ARG A 39 -6.41 -1.18 15.34
N THR A 40 -6.21 -0.63 14.14
CA THR A 40 -5.79 -1.42 12.97
C THR A 40 -4.36 -1.06 12.59
N VAL A 41 -3.52 -2.08 12.40
CA VAL A 41 -2.14 -1.90 11.93
C VAL A 41 -1.96 -2.62 10.61
N PHE A 42 -1.51 -1.89 9.60
CA PHE A 42 -1.03 -2.46 8.36
C PHE A 42 0.48 -2.54 8.43
N ILE A 43 1.02 -3.75 8.41
CA ILE A 43 2.46 -3.98 8.29
C ILE A 43 2.73 -4.28 6.83
N ARG A 44 3.57 -3.47 6.19
CA ARG A 44 4.12 -3.82 4.87
C ARG A 44 5.53 -4.32 5.09
N SER A 45 5.79 -5.56 4.71
CA SER A 45 7.11 -6.13 4.91
C SER A 45 7.62 -6.86 3.68
N ASN A 46 8.82 -6.48 3.30
CA ASN A 46 9.74 -7.15 2.39
C ASN A 46 10.85 -7.90 3.16
N GLN A 47 10.68 -8.07 4.47
CA GLN A 47 11.62 -8.72 5.38
C GLN A 47 11.28 -10.21 5.58
N ASN A 48 12.17 -10.93 6.27
CA ASN A 48 11.99 -12.33 6.65
C ASN A 48 10.62 -12.57 7.35
N ALA A 49 9.89 -13.59 6.89
CA ALA A 49 8.59 -14.01 7.42
C ALA A 49 8.57 -14.16 8.96
N ASP A 50 9.63 -14.69 9.57
CA ASP A 50 9.70 -14.89 11.04
C ASP A 50 9.70 -13.56 11.81
N TYR A 51 10.33 -12.54 11.23
CA TYR A 51 10.32 -11.20 11.81
C TYR A 51 8.93 -10.59 11.77
N VAL A 52 8.25 -10.68 10.60
CA VAL A 52 6.89 -10.17 10.42
C VAL A 52 5.92 -10.81 11.39
N LEU A 53 6.01 -12.14 11.59
CA LEU A 53 5.19 -12.86 12.55
C LEU A 53 5.46 -12.44 13.99
N THR A 54 6.72 -12.21 14.34
CA THR A 54 7.09 -11.76 15.69
C THR A 54 6.46 -10.40 15.99
N VAL A 55 6.59 -9.44 15.06
CA VAL A 55 5.97 -8.13 15.19
C VAL A 55 4.45 -8.24 15.25
N ALA A 56 3.84 -9.01 14.33
CA ALA A 56 2.39 -9.17 14.29
C ALA A 56 1.86 -9.75 15.61
N ARG A 57 2.53 -10.77 16.17
CA ARG A 57 2.20 -11.36 17.49
C ARG A 57 2.30 -10.35 18.62
N LEU A 58 3.33 -9.50 18.62
CA LEU A 58 3.50 -8.45 19.64
C LEU A 58 2.39 -7.39 19.59
N LEU A 59 1.73 -7.20 18.45
CA LEU A 59 0.62 -6.25 18.28
C LEU A 59 -0.76 -6.93 18.39
N ASN A 60 -0.81 -8.25 18.34
CA ASN A 60 -2.03 -9.01 18.13
C ASN A 60 -3.05 -8.92 19.28
N ASP A 61 -2.59 -8.60 20.48
CA ASP A 61 -3.43 -8.55 21.68
C ASP A 61 -4.31 -7.28 21.70
N ASP A 62 -3.84 -6.19 21.08
CA ASP A 62 -4.50 -4.88 21.09
C ASP A 62 -4.96 -4.41 19.71
N PHE A 63 -4.50 -5.06 18.64
CA PHE A 63 -4.70 -4.61 17.27
C PHE A 63 -5.14 -5.73 16.34
N ARG A 64 -5.98 -5.37 15.36
CA ARG A 64 -6.14 -6.17 14.14
C ARG A 64 -4.98 -5.84 13.20
N VAL A 65 -4.22 -6.85 12.84
CA VAL A 65 -2.99 -6.72 12.05
C VAL A 65 -3.25 -7.18 10.63
N PHE A 66 -3.07 -6.30 9.66
CA PHE A 66 -3.08 -6.61 8.23
C PHE A 66 -1.64 -6.66 7.71
N LEU A 67 -1.22 -7.80 7.16
CA LEU A 67 0.15 -8.01 6.67
C LEU A 67 0.17 -7.95 5.15
N GLU A 68 0.54 -6.79 4.61
CA GLU A 68 0.80 -6.62 3.18
C GLU A 68 2.15 -7.25 2.84
N CYS A 69 2.12 -8.37 2.11
CA CYS A 69 3.31 -9.16 1.79
C CYS A 69 3.34 -9.53 0.30
N ASP A 70 4.53 -9.63 -0.29
CA ASP A 70 4.64 -10.22 -1.62
C ASP A 70 4.16 -11.68 -1.63
N LEU A 71 3.91 -12.24 -2.81
CA LEU A 71 3.32 -13.58 -2.92
C LEU A 71 4.19 -14.67 -2.29
N PHE A 72 5.52 -14.55 -2.41
CA PHE A 72 6.43 -15.55 -1.84
C PHE A 72 6.32 -15.55 -0.31
N VAL A 73 6.39 -14.37 0.30
CA VAL A 73 6.23 -14.19 1.75
C VAL A 73 4.82 -14.60 2.18
N TYR A 74 3.77 -14.27 1.41
CA TYR A 74 2.39 -14.70 1.68
C TYR A 74 2.28 -16.22 1.78
N ARG A 75 2.82 -16.96 0.81
CA ARG A 75 2.78 -18.43 0.79
C ARG A 75 3.54 -19.04 1.97
N LEU A 76 4.68 -18.45 2.35
CA LEU A 76 5.44 -18.88 3.53
C LEU A 76 4.66 -18.61 4.83
N LEU A 77 4.12 -17.39 4.99
CA LEU A 77 3.36 -17.00 6.17
C LEU A 77 2.08 -17.82 6.32
N LYS A 78 1.39 -18.12 5.23
CA LYS A 78 0.19 -18.97 5.23
C LYS A 78 0.45 -20.36 5.80
N LYS A 79 1.65 -20.92 5.57
CA LYS A 79 2.07 -22.22 6.15
C LYS A 79 2.50 -22.11 7.62
N LYS A 80 3.02 -20.95 8.03
CA LYS A 80 3.56 -20.71 9.38
C LYS A 80 2.52 -20.17 10.37
N LEU A 81 1.46 -19.53 9.89
CA LEU A 81 0.40 -19.00 10.73
C LEU A 81 -0.51 -20.13 11.22
N PRO A 82 -0.69 -20.30 12.55
CA PRO A 82 -1.71 -21.17 13.07
C PRO A 82 -3.09 -20.75 12.54
N GLU A 83 -3.94 -21.73 12.22
CA GLU A 83 -5.32 -21.48 11.73
C GLU A 83 -6.14 -20.58 12.67
N ASN A 84 -5.78 -20.55 13.96
CA ASN A 84 -6.44 -19.76 15.01
C ASN A 84 -5.86 -18.35 15.22
N SER A 85 -5.06 -17.81 14.29
CA SER A 85 -4.52 -16.44 14.38
C SER A 85 -5.57 -15.40 13.98
N ILE A 86 -6.65 -15.29 14.77
CA ILE A 86 -7.88 -14.55 14.42
C ILE A 86 -7.64 -13.06 14.11
N ASN A 87 -6.58 -12.49 14.70
CA ASN A 87 -6.29 -11.06 14.61
C ASN A 87 -5.23 -10.71 13.54
N ILE A 88 -4.66 -11.70 12.83
CA ILE A 88 -3.69 -11.47 11.74
C ILE A 88 -4.32 -11.83 10.40
N GLU A 89 -4.45 -10.85 9.52
CA GLU A 89 -4.93 -11.02 8.17
C GLU A 89 -3.80 -10.82 7.16
N LEU A 90 -3.48 -11.87 6.41
CA LEU A 90 -2.51 -11.77 5.31
C LEU A 90 -3.15 -11.13 4.09
N LEU A 91 -2.54 -10.04 3.61
CA LEU A 91 -2.93 -9.32 2.42
C LEU A 91 -1.88 -9.55 1.33
N PRO A 92 -2.13 -10.42 0.35
CA PRO A 92 -1.20 -10.60 -0.76
C PRO A 92 -1.09 -9.29 -1.55
N ALA A 93 0.15 -8.94 -1.88
CA ALA A 93 0.47 -7.81 -2.72
C ALA A 93 1.29 -8.28 -3.92
N PHE A 94 0.98 -7.73 -5.09
CA PHE A 94 1.76 -8.00 -6.29
C PHE A 94 2.00 -6.76 -7.12
N ASP A 95 3.08 -6.82 -7.88
CA ASP A 95 3.45 -5.75 -8.81
C ASP A 95 2.75 -5.95 -10.16
N ILE A 96 2.40 -4.84 -10.79
CA ILE A 96 2.04 -4.82 -12.21
C ILE A 96 3.22 -5.35 -13.02
N GLY A 97 2.97 -6.40 -13.79
CA GLY A 97 3.97 -7.13 -14.54
C GLY A 97 3.84 -8.64 -14.40
N LEU A 98 3.00 -9.12 -13.47
CA LEU A 98 2.58 -10.51 -13.47
C LEU A 98 1.80 -10.84 -14.74
N SER A 99 2.04 -12.03 -15.27
CA SER A 99 1.24 -12.64 -16.32
C SER A 99 -0.18 -12.95 -15.83
N VAL A 100 -1.09 -13.12 -16.77
CA VAL A 100 -2.46 -13.56 -16.50
C VAL A 100 -2.51 -14.88 -15.74
N SER A 101 -1.65 -15.83 -16.12
CA SER A 101 -1.56 -17.14 -15.47
C SER A 101 -1.17 -17.00 -14.00
N GLU A 102 -0.17 -16.16 -13.69
CA GLU A 102 0.25 -15.91 -12.31
C GLU A 102 -0.87 -15.26 -11.50
N LEU A 103 -1.59 -14.29 -12.08
CA LEU A 103 -2.72 -13.66 -11.41
C LEU A 103 -3.85 -14.64 -11.09
N LYS A 104 -4.19 -15.52 -12.04
CA LYS A 104 -5.20 -16.58 -11.82
C LYS A 104 -4.76 -17.54 -10.72
N GLU A 105 -3.51 -17.97 -10.75
CA GLU A 105 -2.94 -18.85 -9.71
C GLU A 105 -3.09 -18.21 -8.34
N ILE A 106 -2.71 -16.94 -8.19
CA ILE A 106 -2.86 -16.18 -6.93
C ILE A 106 -4.32 -16.11 -6.50
N VAL A 107 -5.22 -15.68 -7.40
CA VAL A 107 -6.65 -15.55 -7.06
C VAL A 107 -7.24 -16.91 -6.69
N SER A 108 -6.81 -18.00 -7.33
CA SER A 108 -7.23 -19.36 -7.01
C SER A 108 -6.83 -19.80 -5.60
N GLU A 109 -5.67 -19.38 -5.11
CA GLU A 109 -5.15 -19.70 -3.76
C GLU A 109 -5.84 -18.94 -2.63
N LEU A 110 -6.56 -17.87 -2.95
CA LEU A 110 -7.22 -17.04 -1.96
C LEU A 110 -8.50 -17.70 -1.43
N PRO A 111 -8.70 -17.65 -0.10
CA PRO A 111 -9.83 -18.29 0.53
C PRO A 111 -11.13 -17.60 0.14
N VAL A 112 -12.19 -18.38 -0.06
CA VAL A 112 -13.55 -17.85 -0.14
C VAL A 112 -14.00 -17.56 1.28
N ARG A 113 -14.32 -16.30 1.57
CA ARG A 113 -14.73 -15.86 2.92
C ARG A 113 -16.05 -15.09 2.84
N LYS A 114 -16.82 -15.15 3.93
CA LYS A 114 -18.04 -14.34 4.09
C LYS A 114 -17.71 -12.85 4.16
N GLU A 115 -16.64 -12.49 4.86
CA GLU A 115 -16.06 -11.14 4.85
C GLU A 115 -15.14 -10.96 3.64
N PRO A 116 -15.04 -9.73 3.10
CA PRO A 116 -14.20 -9.49 1.94
C PRO A 116 -12.73 -9.69 2.28
N SER A 117 -12.01 -10.38 1.40
CA SER A 117 -10.55 -10.44 1.43
C SER A 117 -9.97 -9.34 0.55
N TYR A 118 -8.80 -8.82 0.88
CA TYR A 118 -8.18 -7.72 0.12
C TYR A 118 -6.91 -8.17 -0.59
N ILE A 119 -6.75 -7.68 -1.82
CA ILE A 119 -5.52 -7.81 -2.61
C ILE A 119 -4.94 -6.42 -2.86
N PHE A 120 -3.64 -6.26 -2.66
CA PHE A 120 -2.91 -5.03 -2.96
C PHE A 120 -2.25 -5.13 -4.33
N ILE A 121 -2.60 -4.23 -5.25
CA ILE A 121 -1.99 -4.15 -6.59
C ILE A 121 -1.04 -2.96 -6.62
N ARG A 122 0.26 -3.23 -6.77
CA ARG A 122 1.32 -2.23 -6.72
C ARG A 122 1.74 -1.84 -8.13
N ASN A 123 1.74 -0.54 -8.41
CA ASN A 123 2.52 -0.04 -9.54
C ASN A 123 3.94 0.27 -9.07
N ASN A 124 4.88 -0.63 -9.33
CA ASN A 124 6.26 -0.52 -8.89
C ASN A 124 7.13 0.44 -9.74
N SER A 125 6.57 1.58 -10.12
CA SER A 125 7.21 2.59 -10.98
C SER A 125 7.50 2.08 -12.38
N LYS A 126 6.55 1.35 -12.98
CA LYS A 126 6.56 1.08 -14.41
C LYS A 126 5.54 1.99 -15.09
N ILE A 127 5.89 2.47 -16.28
CA ILE A 127 4.89 3.03 -17.17
C ILE A 127 3.98 1.88 -17.55
N ILE A 128 2.71 1.99 -17.15
CA ILE A 128 1.76 0.93 -17.41
C ILE A 128 1.25 1.11 -18.84
N ASP A 129 1.35 0.07 -19.65
CA ASP A 129 0.63 0.00 -20.91
C ASP A 129 -0.87 -0.18 -20.62
N LYS A 130 -1.71 0.63 -21.26
CA LYS A 130 -3.17 0.55 -21.15
C LYS A 130 -3.68 -0.85 -21.47
N ASN A 131 -3.07 -1.54 -22.44
CA ASN A 131 -3.47 -2.92 -22.79
C ASN A 131 -3.20 -3.91 -21.64
N HIS A 132 -2.11 -3.72 -20.92
CA HIS A 132 -1.76 -4.56 -19.78
C HIS A 132 -2.73 -4.33 -18.60
N THR A 133 -3.18 -3.09 -18.38
CA THR A 133 -4.19 -2.77 -17.34
C THR A 133 -5.51 -3.47 -17.62
N LYS A 134 -5.96 -3.46 -18.89
CA LYS A 134 -7.18 -4.15 -19.31
C LYS A 134 -7.10 -5.66 -19.11
N LEU A 135 -5.97 -6.27 -19.47
CA LEU A 135 -5.77 -7.71 -19.31
C LEU A 135 -5.78 -8.14 -17.84
N ILE A 136 -5.12 -7.35 -16.98
CA ILE A 136 -5.18 -7.50 -15.52
C ILE A 136 -6.63 -7.37 -15.04
N PHE A 137 -7.34 -6.33 -15.50
CA PHE A 137 -8.74 -6.07 -15.16
C PHE A 137 -9.60 -7.30 -15.46
N ASP A 138 -9.63 -7.78 -16.70
CA ASP A 138 -10.52 -8.86 -17.16
C ASP A 138 -10.36 -10.15 -16.34
N VAL A 139 -9.12 -10.49 -15.99
CA VAL A 139 -8.78 -11.72 -15.26
C VAL A 139 -9.13 -11.59 -13.80
N ILE A 140 -8.64 -10.51 -13.19
CA ILE A 140 -8.74 -10.30 -11.76
C ILE A 140 -10.21 -10.16 -11.36
N ILE A 141 -10.98 -9.36 -12.10
CA ILE A 141 -12.32 -9.00 -11.68
C ILE A 141 -13.31 -10.14 -11.75
N LYS A 142 -13.22 -10.96 -12.81
CA LYS A 142 -14.12 -12.08 -12.99
C LYS A 142 -13.91 -13.12 -11.88
N GLU A 143 -12.65 -13.43 -11.57
CA GLU A 143 -12.33 -14.47 -10.59
C GLU A 143 -12.46 -13.96 -9.14
N ALA A 144 -12.09 -12.72 -8.87
CA ALA A 144 -12.18 -12.12 -7.54
C ALA A 144 -13.60 -11.74 -7.14
N GLY A 145 -14.41 -11.28 -8.10
CA GLY A 145 -15.82 -10.99 -7.88
C GLY A 145 -16.60 -12.21 -7.38
N ALA A 146 -16.24 -13.41 -7.85
CA ALA A 146 -16.84 -14.67 -7.40
C ALA A 146 -16.43 -15.06 -5.97
N LYS A 147 -15.32 -14.53 -5.46
CA LYS A 147 -14.76 -14.86 -4.14
C LYS A 147 -14.94 -13.78 -3.08
N ASN A 148 -15.72 -12.72 -3.37
CA ASN A 148 -15.85 -11.54 -2.53
C ASN A 148 -14.48 -10.90 -2.20
N ILE A 149 -13.58 -10.88 -3.18
CA ILE A 149 -12.26 -10.27 -3.04
C ILE A 149 -12.34 -8.82 -3.53
N LYS A 150 -11.88 -7.90 -2.67
CA LYS A 150 -11.75 -6.47 -2.95
C LYS A 150 -10.32 -6.12 -3.32
N PHE A 151 -10.16 -5.06 -4.10
CA PHE A 151 -8.86 -4.58 -4.53
C PHE A 151 -8.51 -3.27 -3.86
N TYR A 152 -7.23 -3.16 -3.52
CA TYR A 152 -6.59 -1.91 -3.19
C TYR A 152 -5.50 -1.62 -4.22
N TRP A 153 -5.68 -0.53 -4.97
CA TRP A 153 -4.75 -0.11 -6.01
C TRP A 153 -3.78 0.91 -5.41
N ASP A 154 -2.48 0.64 -5.48
CA ASP A 154 -1.43 1.54 -4.96
C ASP A 154 -1.35 2.83 -5.80
N CYS A 155 -0.75 3.88 -5.26
CA CYS A 155 -0.85 5.24 -5.77
C CYS A 155 -0.16 5.54 -7.11
N GLY A 156 0.40 4.54 -7.78
CA GLY A 156 1.10 4.72 -9.05
C GLY A 156 0.21 4.62 -10.28
N PHE A 157 -1.06 4.27 -10.16
CA PHE A 157 -1.99 4.20 -11.28
C PHE A 157 -2.54 5.59 -11.66
N VAL A 158 -2.71 5.83 -12.95
CA VAL A 158 -3.43 7.00 -13.45
C VAL A 158 -4.90 6.64 -13.70
N LEU A 159 -5.82 7.55 -13.35
CA LEU A 159 -7.25 7.37 -13.60
C LEU A 159 -7.57 6.97 -15.04
N CYS A 160 -6.89 7.58 -16.02
CA CYS A 160 -7.10 7.31 -17.45
C CYS A 160 -6.50 5.99 -17.96
N ALA A 161 -5.92 5.17 -17.07
CA ALA A 161 -5.58 3.78 -17.37
C ALA A 161 -6.82 2.87 -17.34
N PHE A 162 -7.94 3.37 -16.81
CA PHE A 162 -9.20 2.65 -16.69
C PHE A 162 -10.30 3.34 -17.51
N THR A 163 -11.19 2.54 -18.08
CA THR A 163 -12.44 2.99 -18.69
C THR A 163 -13.50 3.27 -17.63
N GLU A 164 -14.56 4.02 -17.98
CA GLU A 164 -15.65 4.30 -17.05
C GLU A 164 -16.37 3.03 -16.58
N ASN A 165 -16.56 2.06 -17.48
CA ASN A 165 -17.14 0.75 -17.14
C ASN A 165 -16.27 0.00 -16.14
N GLU A 166 -14.96 0.08 -16.31
CA GLU A 166 -13.99 -0.55 -15.40
C GLU A 166 -14.06 0.08 -14.00
N LEU A 167 -14.08 1.41 -13.93
CA LEU A 167 -14.24 2.16 -12.68
C LEU A 167 -15.58 1.87 -11.99
N GLY A 168 -16.67 1.87 -12.75
CA GLY A 168 -18.01 1.56 -12.24
C GLY A 168 -18.09 0.16 -11.64
N TYR A 169 -17.41 -0.81 -12.24
CA TYR A 169 -17.34 -2.16 -11.71
C TYR A 169 -16.63 -2.22 -10.34
N PHE A 170 -15.47 -1.59 -10.21
CA PHE A 170 -14.75 -1.56 -8.93
C PHE A 170 -15.60 -0.96 -7.81
N ILE A 171 -16.29 0.15 -8.10
CA ILE A 171 -17.20 0.79 -7.16
C ILE A 171 -18.34 -0.16 -6.78
N GLN A 172 -18.97 -0.82 -7.75
CA GLN A 172 -20.06 -1.77 -7.51
C GLN A 172 -19.62 -2.96 -6.63
N LYS A 173 -18.37 -3.42 -6.77
CA LYS A 173 -17.80 -4.49 -5.94
C LYS A 173 -17.24 -4.00 -4.61
N GLY A 174 -17.39 -2.72 -4.28
CA GLY A 174 -16.88 -2.13 -3.06
C GLY A 174 -15.35 -2.17 -2.97
N SER A 175 -14.66 -2.22 -4.12
CA SER A 175 -13.21 -2.06 -4.18
C SER A 175 -12.85 -0.59 -4.00
N GLU A 176 -11.74 -0.36 -3.30
CA GLU A 176 -11.25 0.99 -3.05
C GLU A 176 -10.15 1.29 -4.06
N ILE A 177 -10.44 2.20 -4.99
CA ILE A 177 -9.44 2.70 -5.92
C ILE A 177 -8.91 4.02 -5.40
N GLN A 178 -7.61 4.06 -5.12
CA GLN A 178 -6.93 5.29 -4.75
C GLN A 178 -5.98 5.71 -5.87
N PHE A 179 -6.27 6.83 -6.52
CA PHE A 179 -5.38 7.41 -7.52
C PHE A 179 -4.36 8.37 -6.90
N SER A 180 -4.70 8.96 -5.74
CA SER A 180 -3.81 9.85 -5.00
C SER A 180 -2.76 9.06 -4.24
N CYS A 181 -1.51 9.51 -4.26
CA CYS A 181 -0.53 8.98 -3.31
C CYS A 181 -0.73 9.63 -1.96
N PRO A 182 -1.16 8.89 -0.91
CA PRO A 182 -1.01 9.41 0.43
C PRO A 182 0.48 9.67 0.64
N SER A 183 0.84 10.71 1.38
CA SER A 183 2.24 10.93 1.76
C SER A 183 2.61 9.83 2.74
N ILE A 184 2.97 8.65 2.21
CA ILE A 184 3.45 7.54 3.02
C ILE A 184 4.75 8.04 3.67
N ILE A 185 4.96 7.67 4.92
CA ILE A 185 6.23 7.84 5.60
C ILE A 185 6.67 6.44 5.95
N ASN A 186 7.70 5.96 5.26
CA ASN A 186 8.40 4.73 5.55
C ASN A 186 9.43 4.97 6.67
N VAL A 187 9.68 3.97 7.51
CA VAL A 187 10.69 4.01 8.56
C VAL A 187 11.76 3.00 8.18
N ASP A 188 12.91 3.45 7.68
CA ASP A 188 13.87 2.52 7.07
C ASP A 188 14.84 1.93 8.09
N SER A 189 15.34 2.77 9.00
CA SER A 189 16.28 2.41 10.06
C SER A 189 15.90 3.10 11.38
N PRO A 190 16.57 2.84 12.51
CA PRO A 190 16.25 3.47 13.78
C PRO A 190 16.23 5.00 13.65
N LEU A 191 15.05 5.58 13.83
CA LEU A 191 14.76 7.01 13.71
C LEU A 191 14.87 7.57 12.29
N GLU A 192 15.25 6.81 11.27
CA GLU A 192 15.28 7.27 9.89
C GLU A 192 13.93 7.04 9.21
N ILE A 193 13.45 8.06 8.51
CA ILE A 193 12.20 8.01 7.77
C ILE A 193 12.37 8.51 6.34
N LYS A 194 11.59 7.96 5.42
CA LYS A 194 11.61 8.26 3.98
C LYS A 194 10.18 8.43 3.50
N VAL A 195 9.91 9.22 2.46
CA VAL A 195 8.54 9.32 1.91
C VAL A 195 8.09 8.00 1.30
N CYS A 196 8.83 7.54 0.31
CA CYS A 196 8.51 6.32 -0.41
C CYS A 196 9.82 5.68 -0.80
N GLU A 197 9.89 4.35 -0.78
CA GLU A 197 11.07 3.61 -1.23
C GLU A 197 11.46 3.98 -2.66
N LYS A 198 10.45 4.19 -3.52
CA LYS A 198 10.69 4.60 -4.91
C LYS A 198 11.23 6.03 -5.02
N LEU A 199 11.03 6.85 -3.98
CA LEU A 199 11.56 8.21 -3.89
C LEU A 199 12.93 8.29 -3.21
N ASP A 200 13.47 7.19 -2.69
CA ASP A 200 14.69 7.19 -1.86
C ASP A 200 15.92 7.76 -2.59
N ARG A 201 15.99 7.59 -3.92
CA ARG A 201 17.07 8.16 -4.75
C ARG A 201 16.85 9.62 -5.15
N HIS A 202 15.73 10.21 -4.74
CA HIS A 202 15.24 11.49 -5.25
C HIS A 202 14.87 12.47 -4.12
N VAL A 203 14.56 11.97 -2.94
CA VAL A 203 14.18 12.74 -1.77
C VAL A 203 14.95 12.17 -0.59
N ASP A 204 15.75 13.02 0.05
CA ASP A 204 16.57 12.62 1.20
C ASP A 204 15.72 12.04 2.32
N SER A 205 16.30 11.07 3.03
CA SER A 205 15.73 10.58 4.27
C SER A 205 15.85 11.61 5.38
N GLU A 206 14.98 11.49 6.38
CA GLU A 206 14.99 12.35 7.55
C GLU A 206 15.28 11.53 8.79
N ARG A 207 16.14 12.05 9.66
CA ARG A 207 16.29 11.51 11.01
C ARG A 207 15.29 12.20 11.91
N VAL A 208 14.45 11.41 12.56
CA VAL A 208 13.49 11.93 13.53
C VAL A 208 14.19 12.17 14.85
N LEU A 209 14.09 13.42 15.27
CA LEU A 209 14.64 13.93 16.51
C LEU A 209 13.54 14.02 17.59
N PRO A 210 13.92 14.02 18.88
CA PRO A 210 12.99 14.33 19.96
C PRO A 210 12.26 15.65 19.68
N GLY A 211 10.94 15.66 19.86
CA GLY A 211 10.10 16.84 19.67
C GLY A 211 9.62 17.11 18.24
N MET A 212 10.08 16.34 17.23
CA MET A 212 9.51 16.44 15.88
C MET A 212 8.09 15.88 15.82
N SER A 213 7.16 16.65 15.23
CA SER A 213 5.80 16.20 14.95
C SER A 213 5.71 15.55 13.57
N LEU A 214 4.75 14.64 13.39
CA LEU A 214 4.44 14.07 12.06
C LEU A 214 4.09 15.14 11.02
N PHE A 215 3.43 16.22 11.47
CA PHE A 215 3.11 17.36 10.62
C PHE A 215 4.38 18.04 10.08
N SER A 216 5.38 18.26 10.93
CA SER A 216 6.66 18.87 10.52
C SER A 216 7.41 18.01 9.51
N ILE A 217 7.42 16.70 9.74
CA ILE A 217 8.00 15.70 8.83
C ILE A 217 7.29 15.72 7.48
N SER A 218 5.96 15.60 7.49
CA SER A 218 5.14 15.57 6.28
C SER A 218 5.32 16.86 5.47
N SER A 219 5.32 18.01 6.14
CA SER A 219 5.54 19.32 5.51
C SER A 219 6.89 19.41 4.79
N LYS A 220 7.95 18.84 5.39
CA LYS A 220 9.29 18.82 4.77
C LYS A 220 9.29 18.04 3.47
N PHE A 221 8.71 16.84 3.49
CA PHE A 221 8.59 15.99 2.30
C PHE A 221 7.67 16.59 1.23
N GLN A 222 6.56 17.20 1.62
CA GLN A 222 5.68 17.92 0.71
C GLN A 222 6.42 19.09 0.03
N LYS A 223 7.26 19.82 0.78
CA LYS A 223 8.10 20.89 0.23
C LYS A 223 9.09 20.36 -0.80
N ALA A 224 9.74 19.22 -0.53
CA ALA A 224 10.66 18.57 -1.47
C ALA A 224 9.96 18.11 -2.75
N LEU A 225 8.72 17.61 -2.65
CA LEU A 225 7.95 17.12 -3.79
C LEU A 225 7.20 18.23 -4.55
N LYS A 226 7.06 19.43 -3.97
CA LYS A 226 6.31 20.56 -4.54
C LYS A 226 6.67 20.89 -5.99
N PRO A 227 7.96 20.93 -6.41
CA PRO A 227 8.32 21.23 -7.80
C PRO A 227 7.75 20.24 -8.82
N TYR A 228 7.46 19.01 -8.39
CA TYR A 228 6.98 17.92 -9.24
C TYR A 228 5.45 17.73 -9.17
N GLN A 229 4.75 18.52 -8.38
CA GLN A 229 3.30 18.39 -8.19
C GLN A 229 2.52 18.74 -9.47
N SER A 230 3.02 19.67 -10.28
CA SER A 230 2.43 20.12 -11.55
C SER A 230 2.65 19.17 -12.73
N PHE A 231 3.35 18.06 -12.53
CA PHE A 231 3.66 17.10 -13.60
C PHE A 231 3.06 15.73 -13.31
N GLY A 232 2.50 15.11 -14.36
CA GLY A 232 2.15 13.68 -14.37
C GLY A 232 3.19 12.86 -15.14
N ILE A 233 3.06 11.53 -15.07
CA ILE A 233 3.99 10.59 -15.73
C ILE A 233 3.87 10.57 -17.26
N TYR A 234 2.78 11.14 -17.80
CA TYR A 234 2.57 11.31 -19.25
C TYR A 234 2.42 12.80 -19.58
N GLN A 235 2.88 13.22 -20.76
CA GLN A 235 2.76 14.62 -21.22
C GLN A 235 1.30 15.12 -21.18
N GLN A 236 0.36 14.28 -21.60
CA GLN A 236 -1.08 14.59 -21.61
C GLN A 236 -1.70 14.79 -20.22
N CYS A 237 -1.03 14.37 -19.14
CA CYS A 237 -1.54 14.58 -17.78
C CYS A 237 -1.68 16.08 -17.45
N ASN A 238 -0.78 16.93 -17.95
CA ASN A 238 -0.77 18.35 -17.64
C ASN A 238 -2.01 19.09 -18.16
N ASN A 239 -2.67 18.52 -19.18
CA ASN A 239 -3.89 19.07 -19.78
C ASN A 239 -5.15 18.27 -19.39
N CYS A 240 -5.02 17.29 -18.49
CA CYS A 240 -6.14 16.42 -18.11
C CYS A 240 -7.06 17.11 -17.09
N ARG A 241 -8.37 17.14 -17.36
CA ARG A 241 -9.37 17.76 -16.46
C ARG A 241 -9.42 17.19 -15.04
N TYR A 242 -8.93 15.96 -14.85
CA TYR A 242 -8.90 15.25 -13.57
C TYR A 242 -7.58 15.39 -12.81
N PHE A 243 -6.55 15.96 -13.47
CA PHE A 243 -5.23 16.13 -12.88
C PHE A 243 -5.30 17.07 -11.67
N GLN A 244 -4.60 16.70 -10.59
CA GLN A 244 -4.56 17.36 -9.29
C GLN A 244 -5.89 17.46 -8.52
N LYS A 245 -7.03 17.14 -9.15
CA LYS A 245 -8.33 17.06 -8.48
C LYS A 245 -8.57 15.67 -7.91
N THR A 246 -8.52 14.67 -8.78
CA THR A 246 -8.83 13.27 -8.43
C THR A 246 -7.65 12.35 -8.72
N CYS A 247 -6.75 12.75 -9.62
CA CYS A 247 -5.58 11.98 -10.02
C CYS A 247 -4.32 12.86 -10.00
N PRO A 248 -3.24 12.48 -9.29
CA PRO A 248 -1.98 13.23 -9.24
C PRO A 248 -1.10 12.99 -10.48
N GLY A 249 -1.61 12.29 -11.49
CA GLY A 249 -0.88 11.95 -12.71
C GLY A 249 0.09 10.77 -12.57
N GLY A 250 -0.09 9.90 -11.58
CA GLY A 250 0.69 8.67 -11.40
C GLY A 250 1.82 8.80 -10.38
N CYS A 251 2.75 7.83 -10.40
CA CYS A 251 3.82 7.73 -9.40
C CYS A 251 4.80 8.92 -9.46
N LYS A 252 4.97 9.66 -8.36
CA LYS A 252 5.90 10.81 -8.31
C LYS A 252 7.36 10.44 -8.51
N ALA A 253 7.78 9.24 -8.14
CA ALA A 253 9.14 8.76 -8.44
C ALA A 253 9.41 8.69 -9.95
N LEU A 254 8.41 8.25 -10.74
CA LEU A 254 8.52 8.25 -12.20
C LEU A 254 8.58 9.65 -12.78
N VAL A 255 7.78 10.58 -12.23
CA VAL A 255 7.81 11.99 -12.63
C VAL A 255 9.21 12.57 -12.41
N ILE A 256 9.79 12.44 -11.20
CA ILE A 256 11.11 12.98 -10.91
C ILE A 256 12.18 12.36 -11.81
N LYS A 257 12.13 11.03 -12.00
CA LYS A 257 13.06 10.31 -12.87
C LYS A 257 13.06 10.84 -14.31
N SER A 258 11.94 11.35 -14.83
CA SER A 258 11.88 11.91 -16.19
C SER A 258 12.60 13.26 -16.37
N PHE A 259 13.06 13.89 -15.27
CA PHE A 259 13.85 15.12 -15.29
C PHE A 259 15.36 14.87 -15.09
N GLN A 260 15.79 13.61 -14.94
CA GLN A 260 17.18 13.19 -14.75
C GLN A 260 17.71 12.54 -16.03
#